data_AF-A0A7S2HX29-F1
#
_entry.id   AF-A0A7S2HX29-F1
#
_cell.length_a   1.000
_cell.length_b   1.000
_cell.length_c   1.000
_cell.angle_alpha   90.00
_cell.angle_beta   90.00
_cell.angle_gamma   90.00
#
_symmetry.space_group_name_H-M   'P 1'
#
loop_
_entity.id
_entity.type
_entity.pdbx_description
1 polymer ?
#
loop_
_entity_poly.entity_id
_entity_poly.type
_entity_poly.pdbx_seq_one_letter_code
_entity_poly.pdbx_strand_id
1 'polypeptide(L)'
;TSPLHYDEYENLLAQVRGRKELILFPPEDLPRLHYRPRPKGVLRYEWPDRFTREPIGEEAAATRVVFAGSVNLTHPTASEREDLSRCSPMRCTLQPGETLYLPAYWHHEVYSHAAHVPSGSRLVATDDTLSSLNVAVNFWFRNETQPPLAYP
;
A
#
# COMPACT_ATOMS: atom_id res chain seq x y z
N THR A 1 -2.44 6.97 0.43
CA THR A 1 -1.67 5.95 -0.30
C THR A 1 -1.10 4.97 0.69
N SER A 2 -1.07 3.68 0.36
CA SER A 2 -0.22 2.69 1.03
C SER A 2 1.03 2.53 0.17
N PRO A 3 2.24 2.83 0.69
CA PRO A 3 3.49 2.74 -0.09
C PRO A 3 3.79 1.30 -0.49
N LEU A 4 4.70 1.09 -1.44
CA LEU A 4 5.08 -0.24 -1.90
C LEU A 4 5.51 -1.18 -0.75
N HIS A 5 4.79 -2.28 -0.56
CA HIS A 5 5.05 -3.31 0.45
C HIS A 5 4.54 -4.67 -0.06
N TYR A 6 4.71 -5.73 0.72
CA TYR A 6 4.08 -7.02 0.48
C TYR A 6 3.60 -7.59 1.82
N ASP A 7 2.64 -8.52 1.75
CA ASP A 7 2.11 -9.24 2.90
C ASP A 7 2.31 -10.75 2.72
N GLU A 8 2.36 -11.50 3.81
CA GLU A 8 2.44 -12.97 3.79
C GLU A 8 1.06 -13.65 3.69
N TYR A 9 0.01 -12.88 3.45
CA TYR A 9 -1.38 -13.35 3.44
C TYR A 9 -1.96 -13.35 2.04
N GLU A 10 -2.86 -14.30 1.78
CA GLU A 10 -3.73 -14.27 0.62
C GLU A 10 -4.82 -13.23 0.87
N ASN A 11 -5.00 -12.26 -0.05
CA ASN A 11 -5.89 -11.13 0.18
C ASN A 11 -6.95 -11.01 -0.93
N LEU A 12 -8.22 -10.93 -0.53
CA LEU A 12 -9.31 -10.50 -1.41
C LEU A 12 -9.66 -9.04 -1.08
N LEU A 13 -9.20 -8.13 -1.93
CA LEU A 13 -9.46 -6.69 -1.83
C LEU A 13 -10.72 -6.35 -2.62
N ALA A 14 -11.83 -6.10 -1.93
CA ALA A 14 -13.13 -5.76 -2.50
C ALA A 14 -13.41 -4.25 -2.39
N GLN A 15 -13.62 -3.58 -3.52
CA GLN A 15 -13.92 -2.15 -3.54
C GLN A 15 -15.43 -1.90 -3.41
N VAL A 16 -15.82 -1.08 -2.45
CA VAL A 16 -17.24 -0.78 -2.17
C VAL A 16 -17.64 0.59 -2.70
N ARG A 17 -16.79 1.62 -2.54
CA ARG A 17 -17.08 3.00 -2.97
C ARG A 17 -15.80 3.77 -3.31
N GLY A 18 -15.83 4.62 -4.33
CA GLY A 18 -14.61 5.25 -4.85
C GLY A 18 -13.82 4.25 -5.68
N ARG A 19 -12.53 4.48 -5.91
CA ARG A 19 -11.67 3.53 -6.65
C ARG A 19 -10.32 3.34 -5.97
N LYS A 20 -9.67 2.21 -6.25
CA LYS A 20 -8.25 2.00 -5.93
C LYS A 20 -7.44 1.88 -7.21
N GLU A 21 -6.25 2.44 -7.21
CA GLU A 21 -5.25 2.24 -8.24
C GLU A 21 -4.07 1.52 -7.59
N LEU A 22 -3.68 0.37 -8.16
CA LEU A 22 -2.62 -0.46 -7.65
C LEU A 22 -1.50 -0.57 -8.69
N ILE A 23 -0.26 -0.48 -8.21
CA ILE A 23 0.93 -0.91 -8.95
C ILE A 23 1.39 -2.19 -8.27
N LEU A 24 1.42 -3.29 -9.02
CA LEU A 24 1.74 -4.63 -8.55
C LEU A 24 3.06 -5.07 -9.16
N PHE A 25 3.94 -5.68 -8.38
CA PHE A 25 5.13 -6.39 -8.87
C PHE A 25 5.08 -7.83 -8.39
N PRO A 26 5.46 -8.79 -9.25
CA PRO A 26 5.50 -10.18 -8.87
C PRO A 26 6.68 -10.43 -7.89
N PRO A 27 6.65 -11.49 -7.06
CA PRO A 27 7.68 -11.75 -6.05
C PRO A 27 9.11 -11.83 -6.58
N GLU A 28 9.30 -12.22 -7.84
CA GLU A 28 10.60 -12.33 -8.52
C GLU A 28 11.30 -10.97 -8.69
N ASP A 29 10.56 -9.86 -8.63
CA ASP A 29 11.12 -8.51 -8.70
C ASP A 29 11.72 -8.05 -7.36
N LEU A 30 11.55 -8.79 -6.25
CA LEU A 30 12.06 -8.45 -4.91
C LEU A 30 13.51 -7.91 -4.90
N PRO A 31 14.50 -8.50 -5.61
CA PRO A 31 15.88 -8.01 -5.60
C PRO A 31 16.05 -6.57 -6.11
N ARG A 32 15.09 -6.09 -6.91
CA ARG A 32 15.09 -4.76 -7.57
C ARG A 32 14.22 -3.73 -6.85
N LEU A 33 13.45 -4.13 -5.84
CA LEU A 33 12.54 -3.23 -5.10
C LEU A 33 13.17 -2.59 -3.86
N HIS A 34 14.46 -2.89 -3.60
CA HIS A 34 15.31 -2.26 -2.58
C HIS A 34 14.71 -2.25 -1.16
N TYR A 35 14.11 -3.36 -0.73
CA TYR A 35 13.67 -3.49 0.66
C TYR A 35 14.84 -3.37 1.64
N ARG A 36 14.72 -2.44 2.60
CA ARG A 36 15.70 -2.17 3.64
C ARG A 36 15.01 -2.11 5.00
N PRO A 37 15.68 -2.60 6.07
CA PRO A 37 15.17 -2.44 7.43
C PRO A 37 15.13 -0.95 7.78
N ARG A 38 14.03 -0.53 8.40
CA ARG A 38 13.84 0.84 8.89
C ARG A 38 13.46 0.82 10.37
N PRO A 39 14.05 1.65 11.22
CA PRO A 39 13.59 1.82 12.59
C PRO A 39 12.11 2.20 12.66
N LYS A 40 11.32 1.43 13.38
CA LYS A 40 9.90 1.68 13.61
C LYS A 40 9.75 2.96 14.44
N GLY A 41 9.15 3.98 13.82
CA GLY A 41 8.80 5.22 14.49
C GLY A 41 7.42 5.17 15.13
N VAL A 42 7.23 5.99 16.15
CA VAL A 42 5.92 6.31 16.71
C VAL A 42 5.65 7.78 16.42
N LEU A 43 4.45 8.07 15.91
CA LEU A 43 3.96 9.44 15.77
C LEU A 43 3.08 9.77 16.96
N ARG A 44 3.35 10.91 17.59
CA ARG A 44 2.53 11.49 18.64
C ARG A 44 1.71 12.62 18.03
N TYR A 45 0.41 12.58 18.30
CA TYR A 45 -0.51 13.64 17.94
C TYR A 45 -0.79 14.54 19.14
N GLU A 46 -0.63 15.83 18.94
CA GLU A 46 -0.89 16.89 19.89
C GLU A 46 -1.94 17.81 19.27
N TRP A 47 -3.16 17.78 19.84
CA TRP A 47 -4.28 18.59 19.39
C TRP A 47 -3.90 20.09 19.38
N PRO A 48 -4.35 20.88 18.39
CA PRO A 48 -5.32 20.53 17.34
C PRO A 48 -4.73 20.00 16.03
N ASP A 49 -3.42 20.05 15.83
CA ASP A 49 -2.86 19.89 14.48
C ASP A 49 -1.39 19.44 14.43
N ARG A 50 -0.75 19.17 15.57
CA ARG A 50 0.68 18.89 15.60
C ARG A 50 0.95 17.40 15.66
N PHE A 51 1.73 16.91 14.70
CA PHE A 51 2.35 15.58 14.75
C PHE A 51 3.83 15.72 15.05
N THR A 52 4.32 15.02 16.08
CA THR A 52 5.75 14.89 16.39
C THR A 52 6.14 13.42 16.26
N ARG A 53 7.40 13.16 15.88
CA ARG A 53 7.96 11.80 15.90
C ARG A 53 8.68 11.61 17.21
N GLU A 54 8.33 10.55 17.93
CA GLU A 54 9.06 10.21 19.15
C GLU A 54 10.52 9.85 18.79
N PRO A 55 11.51 10.43 19.48
CA PRO A 55 12.91 10.09 19.25
C PRO A 55 13.13 8.59 19.47
N ILE A 56 13.80 7.95 18.52
CA ILE A 56 14.17 6.55 18.62
C ILE A 56 15.60 6.52 19.19
N GLY A 57 15.77 5.99 20.40
CA GLY A 57 17.10 5.74 20.95
C GLY A 57 17.89 4.72 20.12
N GLU A 58 19.22 4.78 20.17
CA GLU A 58 20.11 3.96 19.33
C GLU A 58 19.82 2.44 19.44
N GLU A 59 19.57 1.95 20.66
CA GLU A 59 19.24 0.54 20.93
C GLU A 59 17.87 0.12 20.32
N ALA A 60 16.87 1.00 20.42
CA ALA A 60 15.55 0.77 19.84
C ALA A 60 15.60 0.82 18.30
N ALA A 61 16.48 1.65 17.73
CA ALA A 61 16.68 1.73 16.29
C ALA A 61 17.30 0.45 15.72
N ALA A 62 18.14 -0.25 16.49
CA ALA A 62 18.75 -1.51 16.09
C ALA A 62 17.80 -2.72 16.22
N THR A 63 16.86 -2.69 17.17
CA THR A 63 16.05 -3.86 17.55
C THR A 63 14.61 -3.81 17.03
N ARG A 64 14.04 -2.62 16.78
CA ARG A 64 12.65 -2.45 16.31
C ARG A 64 12.62 -2.04 14.85
N VAL A 65 13.04 -2.93 13.96
CA VAL A 65 13.05 -2.66 12.52
C VAL A 65 11.79 -3.20 11.83
N VAL A 66 11.31 -2.46 10.84
CA VAL A 66 10.30 -2.92 9.88
C VAL A 66 10.96 -3.06 8.51
N PHE A 67 10.68 -4.14 7.81
CA PHE A 67 11.09 -4.34 6.41
C PHE A 67 10.10 -3.65 5.47
N ALA A 68 9.83 -2.38 5.73
CA ALA A 68 8.88 -1.56 4.97
C ALA A 68 9.56 -0.48 4.11
N GLY A 69 10.88 -0.35 4.19
CA GLY A 69 11.63 0.63 3.38
C GLY A 69 11.91 0.09 1.98
N SER A 70 10.95 0.17 1.08
CA SER A 70 11.11 -0.15 -0.35
C SER A 70 11.47 1.09 -1.17
N VAL A 71 11.70 0.91 -2.47
CA VAL A 71 11.86 1.99 -3.44
C VAL A 71 10.67 2.96 -3.41
N ASN A 72 10.94 4.27 -3.48
CA ASN A 72 9.90 5.27 -3.66
C ASN A 72 9.52 5.36 -5.14
N LEU A 73 8.38 4.79 -5.53
CA LEU A 73 7.93 4.78 -6.93
C LEU A 73 7.64 6.17 -7.50
N THR A 74 7.29 7.16 -6.66
CA THR A 74 7.03 8.54 -7.11
C THR A 74 8.30 9.35 -7.35
N HIS A 75 9.36 9.07 -6.58
CA HIS A 75 10.63 9.78 -6.65
C HIS A 75 11.83 8.83 -6.53
N PRO A 76 12.02 7.91 -7.49
CA PRO A 76 13.14 6.97 -7.45
C PRO A 76 14.47 7.71 -7.68
N THR A 77 15.55 7.20 -7.09
CA THR A 77 16.92 7.59 -7.42
C THR A 77 17.32 7.11 -8.82
N ALA A 78 18.50 7.51 -9.31
CA ALA A 78 18.99 7.05 -10.62
C ALA A 78 19.19 5.53 -10.68
N SER A 79 19.81 4.94 -9.64
CA SER A 79 20.00 3.50 -9.53
C SER A 79 18.67 2.75 -9.45
N GLU A 80 17.73 3.23 -8.62
CA GLU A 80 16.41 2.62 -8.48
C GLU A 80 15.61 2.67 -9.80
N ARG A 81 15.75 3.72 -10.61
CA ARG A 81 15.12 3.77 -11.95
C ARG A 81 15.67 2.70 -12.88
N GLU A 82 16.98 2.44 -12.85
CA GLU A 82 17.59 1.39 -13.65
C GLU A 82 17.04 0.01 -13.23
N ASP A 83 16.99 -0.27 -11.92
CA ASP A 83 16.45 -1.51 -11.40
C ASP A 83 14.95 -1.68 -11.73
N LEU A 84 14.14 -0.64 -11.53
CA LEU A 84 12.72 -0.64 -11.90
C LEU A 84 12.47 -0.85 -13.39
N SER A 85 13.38 -0.42 -14.26
CA SER A 85 13.26 -0.66 -15.71
C SER A 85 13.41 -2.13 -16.11
N ARG A 86 13.96 -2.96 -15.20
CA ARG A 86 14.12 -4.41 -15.35
C ARG A 86 12.99 -5.20 -14.69
N CYS A 87 12.05 -4.52 -14.03
CA CYS A 87 10.87 -5.12 -13.43
C CYS A 87 9.72 -5.26 -14.42
N SER A 88 8.71 -6.06 -14.06
CA SER A 88 7.48 -6.24 -14.87
C SER A 88 6.21 -5.83 -14.10
N PRO A 89 6.03 -4.52 -13.82
CA PRO A 89 4.89 -4.06 -13.04
C PRO A 89 3.56 -4.20 -13.78
N MET A 90 2.53 -4.64 -13.05
CA MET A 90 1.14 -4.61 -13.49
C MET A 90 0.41 -3.42 -12.86
N ARG A 91 -0.49 -2.78 -13.62
CA ARG A 91 -1.37 -1.73 -13.12
C ARG A 91 -2.80 -2.22 -13.10
N CYS A 92 -3.47 -2.04 -11.97
CA CYS A 92 -4.86 -2.42 -11.78
C CYS A 92 -5.64 -1.23 -11.24
N THR A 93 -6.83 -0.97 -11.78
CA THR A 93 -7.78 -0.02 -11.21
C THR A 93 -9.01 -0.80 -10.77
N LEU A 94 -9.32 -0.75 -9.48
CA LEU A 94 -10.43 -1.44 -8.87
C LEU A 94 -11.62 -0.48 -8.66
N GLN A 95 -12.73 -0.77 -9.33
CA GLN A 95 -13.99 -0.02 -9.32
C GLN A 95 -14.96 -0.57 -8.26
N PRO A 96 -15.98 0.21 -7.85
CA PRO A 96 -17.03 -0.30 -6.96
C PRO A 96 -17.67 -1.60 -7.47
N GLY A 97 -17.75 -2.61 -6.60
CA GLY A 97 -18.29 -3.94 -6.93
C GLY A 97 -17.23 -4.93 -7.41
N GLU A 98 -16.02 -4.49 -7.73
CA GLU A 98 -14.94 -5.38 -8.14
C GLU A 98 -14.14 -5.89 -6.94
N THR A 99 -13.59 -7.10 -7.09
CA THR A 99 -12.68 -7.71 -6.11
C THR A 99 -11.40 -8.14 -6.82
N LEU A 100 -10.26 -7.72 -6.28
CA LEU A 100 -8.95 -8.19 -6.67
C LEU A 100 -8.51 -9.30 -5.73
N TYR A 101 -8.15 -10.46 -6.28
CA TYR A 101 -7.31 -11.41 -5.56
C TYR A 101 -5.85 -10.95 -5.68
N LEU A 102 -5.25 -10.66 -4.53
CA LEU A 102 -3.86 -10.26 -4.36
C LEU A 102 -3.13 -11.43 -3.66
N PRO A 103 -2.32 -12.20 -4.40
CA PRO A 103 -1.66 -13.36 -3.82
C PRO A 103 -0.63 -12.96 -2.76
N ALA A 104 -0.34 -13.87 -1.83
CA ALA A 104 0.72 -13.66 -0.85
C ALA A 104 2.05 -13.33 -1.53
N TYR A 105 2.84 -12.47 -0.88
CA TYR A 105 4.14 -11.96 -1.31
C TYR A 105 4.16 -11.09 -2.59
N TRP A 106 3.01 -10.81 -3.21
CA TRP A 106 2.96 -9.82 -4.27
C TRP A 106 3.19 -8.41 -3.74
N HIS A 107 4.15 -7.72 -4.34
CA HIS A 107 4.48 -6.36 -3.96
C HIS A 107 3.45 -5.41 -4.53
N HIS A 108 2.95 -4.48 -3.73
CA HIS A 108 1.88 -3.60 -4.15
C HIS A 108 1.97 -2.21 -3.52
N GLU A 109 1.72 -1.19 -4.34
CA GLU A 109 1.50 0.19 -3.91
C GLU A 109 0.05 0.58 -4.24
N VAL A 110 -0.67 1.15 -3.27
CA VAL A 110 -2.12 1.36 -3.38
C VAL A 110 -2.49 2.82 -3.19
N TYR A 111 -3.12 3.39 -4.20
CA TYR A 111 -3.70 4.72 -4.17
C TYR A 111 -5.22 4.59 -4.00
N SER A 112 -5.77 5.27 -3.00
CA SER A 112 -7.21 5.27 -2.72
C SER A 112 -7.80 6.60 -3.13
N HIS A 113 -8.84 6.58 -3.94
CA HIS A 113 -9.50 7.77 -4.46
C HIS A 113 -10.96 7.79 -4.02
N ALA A 114 -11.39 8.92 -3.45
CA ALA A 114 -12.79 9.17 -3.09
C ALA A 114 -13.72 9.02 -4.30
N ALA A 115 -14.98 8.67 -4.05
CA ALA A 115 -16.02 8.77 -5.07
C ALA A 115 -16.16 10.22 -5.55
N HIS A 116 -16.29 10.43 -6.87
CA HIS A 116 -16.59 11.74 -7.42
C HIS A 116 -18.10 11.96 -7.37
N VAL A 117 -18.55 13.03 -6.72
CA VAL A 117 -19.94 13.50 -6.83
C VAL A 117 -19.96 14.66 -7.83
N PRO A 118 -20.68 14.53 -8.96
CA PRO A 118 -20.82 15.63 -9.90
C PRO A 118 -21.48 16.82 -9.21
N SER A 119 -20.89 18.00 -9.34
CA SER A 119 -21.47 19.24 -8.84
C SER A 119 -22.84 19.46 -9.49
N GLY A 120 -23.92 19.33 -8.70
CA GLY A 120 -25.30 19.60 -9.15
C GLY A 120 -26.30 18.45 -9.05
N SER A 121 -25.94 17.25 -8.57
CA SER A 121 -26.94 16.20 -8.32
C SER A 121 -27.83 16.56 -7.13
N ARG A 122 -29.06 17.00 -7.43
CA ARG A 122 -30.09 17.47 -6.49
C ARG A 122 -30.75 16.36 -5.64
N LEU A 123 -30.10 15.21 -5.48
CA LEU A 123 -30.56 14.18 -4.56
C LEU A 123 -30.17 14.60 -3.15
N VAL A 124 -31.17 15.15 -2.46
CA VAL A 124 -31.29 15.43 -1.02
C VAL A 124 -30.04 15.05 -0.22
N ALA A 125 -29.31 16.07 0.21
CA ALA A 125 -28.23 15.95 1.18
C ALA A 125 -28.79 15.44 2.52
N THR A 126 -28.83 14.13 2.68
CA THR A 126 -28.65 13.51 3.99
C THR A 126 -27.17 13.19 4.10
N ASP A 127 -26.43 14.15 4.64
CA ASP A 127 -25.02 14.06 5.03
C ASP A 127 -23.99 14.12 3.88
N ASP A 128 -23.55 15.34 3.57
CA ASP A 128 -22.55 15.70 2.56
C ASP A 128 -21.16 15.05 2.81
N THR A 129 -20.96 14.47 4.00
CA THR A 129 -19.72 13.78 4.38
C THR A 129 -19.52 12.44 3.68
N LEU A 130 -20.61 11.72 3.35
CA LEU A 130 -20.50 10.43 2.68
C LEU A 130 -20.11 10.57 1.21
N SER A 131 -20.44 11.71 0.59
CA SER A 131 -20.22 12.02 -0.83
C SER A 131 -18.76 11.77 -1.28
N SER A 132 -17.80 12.05 -0.40
CA SER A 132 -16.35 12.11 -0.67
C SER A 132 -15.54 10.93 -0.10
N LEU A 133 -16.17 9.80 0.22
CA LEU A 133 -15.48 8.65 0.81
C LEU A 133 -14.95 7.65 -0.22
N ASN A 134 -13.84 7.00 0.13
CA ASN A 134 -13.38 5.73 -0.43
C ASN A 134 -13.63 4.62 0.61
N VAL A 135 -14.31 3.55 0.21
CA VAL A 135 -14.61 2.41 1.09
C VAL A 135 -14.23 1.12 0.38
N ALA A 136 -13.47 0.26 1.07
CA ALA A 136 -13.09 -1.07 0.61
C ALA A 136 -13.02 -2.03 1.81
N VAL A 137 -13.14 -3.32 1.53
CA VAL A 137 -13.05 -4.40 2.51
C VAL A 137 -12.00 -5.40 2.03
N ASN A 138 -11.10 -5.82 2.92
CA ASN A 138 -10.09 -6.82 2.63
C ASN A 138 -10.37 -8.08 3.43
N PHE A 139 -10.36 -9.25 2.79
CA PHE A 139 -10.41 -10.54 3.47
C PHE A 139 -9.02 -11.18 3.41
N TRP A 140 -8.43 -11.42 4.58
CA TRP A 140 -7.07 -11.92 4.71
C TRP A 140 -7.13 -13.38 5.13
N PHE A 141 -6.54 -14.26 4.33
CA PHE A 141 -6.43 -15.68 4.60
C PHE A 141 -4.96 -16.00 4.85
N ARG A 142 -4.71 -16.90 5.80
CA ARG A 142 -3.38 -17.43 6.03
C ARG A 142 -2.88 -18.11 4.76
N ASN A 143 -1.67 -17.77 4.33
CA ASN A 143 -1.02 -18.49 3.25
C ASN A 143 -0.57 -19.87 3.77
N GLU A 144 -1.15 -20.93 3.21
CA GLU A 144 -0.80 -22.32 3.50
C GLU A 144 0.23 -22.89 2.50
N THR A 145 0.56 -22.14 1.44
CA THR A 145 1.62 -22.49 0.50
C THR A 145 2.96 -21.98 1.02
N GLN A 146 3.86 -22.88 1.39
CA GLN A 146 5.23 -22.48 1.73
C GLN A 146 5.91 -21.98 0.44
N PRO A 147 6.49 -20.76 0.43
CA PRO A 147 7.29 -20.33 -0.71
C PRO A 147 8.46 -21.31 -0.92
N PRO A 148 8.88 -21.55 -2.17
CA PRO A 148 10.04 -22.37 -2.44
C PRO A 148 11.29 -21.77 -1.75
N LEU A 149 12.19 -22.63 -1.28
CA LEU A 149 13.42 -22.20 -0.58
C LEU A 149 14.33 -21.28 -1.43
N ALA A 150 14.13 -21.28 -2.76
CA ALA A 150 14.75 -20.36 -3.70
C ALA A 150 13.84 -20.16 -4.93
N TYR A 151 13.83 -18.95 -5.48
CA TYR A 151 13.27 -18.66 -6.81
C TYR A 151 14.38 -18.84 -7.87
N PRO A 152 14.09 -19.44 -9.04
CA PRO A 152 15.08 -19.71 -10.09
C PRO A 152 15.64 -18.45 -10.76
#